data_AF-A0A653M5P9-F1
#
_entry.id   AF-A0A653M5P9-F1
#
_cell.length_a   1.000
_cell.length_b   1.000
_cell.length_c   1.000
_cell.angle_alpha   90.00
_cell.angle_beta   90.00
_cell.angle_gamma   90.00
#
_symmetry.space_group_name_H-M   'P 1'
#
loop_
_entity.id
_entity.type
_entity.pdbx_description
1 polymer ?
#
loop_
_entity_poly.entity_id
_entity_poly.type
_entity_poly.pdbx_seq_one_letter_code
_entity_poly.pdbx_strand_id
1 'polypeptide(L)'
;MKKFAIAAASLFMLAGVAACGESAADKAAEKQADAIEATGEARADQLESQAATAPTAAEAGALNAQADQVEKNADRKADMVEQQGGNADGGMTTSNTPSTH
;
A
#
# COMPACT_ATOMS: atom_id res chain seq x y z
N MET A 1 -25.51 -35.86 44.15
CA MET A 1 -25.94 -36.51 42.89
C MET A 1 -26.17 -35.42 41.85
N LYS A 2 -25.47 -35.50 40.71
CA LYS A 2 -25.81 -35.02 39.34
C LYS A 2 -26.53 -33.65 39.30
N LYS A 3 -26.03 -32.61 38.62
CA LYS A 3 -25.72 -32.59 37.17
C LYS A 3 -24.86 -31.36 36.87
N PHE A 4 -23.81 -31.57 36.09
CA PHE A 4 -23.07 -30.53 35.39
C PHE A 4 -24.00 -29.89 34.35
N ALA A 5 -24.07 -28.56 34.34
CA ALA A 5 -24.56 -27.80 33.19
C ALA A 5 -23.40 -26.96 32.68
N ILE A 6 -22.67 -27.56 31.76
CA ILE A 6 -21.80 -26.88 30.81
C ILE A 6 -22.67 -26.00 29.91
N ALA A 7 -22.07 -24.92 29.42
CA ALA A 7 -22.48 -24.04 28.31
C ALA A 7 -22.95 -22.65 28.74
N ALA A 8 -21.99 -21.77 28.98
CA ALA A 8 -22.18 -20.33 28.79
C ALA A 8 -20.93 -19.77 28.06
N ALA A 9 -21.00 -19.87 26.74
CA ALA A 9 -20.40 -18.96 25.77
C ALA A 9 -19.03 -18.33 26.12
N SER A 10 -17.96 -19.11 25.97
CA SER A 10 -16.66 -18.55 25.61
C SER A 10 -16.68 -18.13 24.13
N LEU A 11 -17.33 -17.00 23.82
CA LEU A 11 -17.31 -16.33 22.50
C LEU A 11 -16.80 -14.88 22.59
N PHE A 12 -15.99 -14.57 23.60
CA PHE A 12 -15.23 -13.31 23.66
C PHE A 12 -13.74 -13.53 23.34
N MET A 13 -13.47 -14.29 22.27
CA MET A 13 -12.17 -14.28 21.59
C MET A 13 -12.28 -13.53 20.26
N LEU A 14 -12.85 -12.32 20.28
CA LEU A 14 -12.80 -11.38 19.14
C LEU A 14 -11.72 -10.29 19.33
N ALA A 15 -10.79 -10.49 20.25
CA ALA A 15 -9.60 -9.66 20.40
C ALA A 15 -8.39 -10.58 20.48
N GLY A 16 -7.75 -10.89 19.34
CA GLY A 16 -6.54 -11.72 19.40
C GLY A 16 -5.96 -12.23 18.08
N VAL A 17 -6.69 -12.22 16.96
CA VAL A 17 -6.07 -12.53 15.65
C VAL A 17 -5.48 -11.25 15.05
N ALA A 18 -4.56 -10.62 15.79
CA ALA A 18 -3.70 -9.57 15.27
C ALA A 18 -2.33 -10.13 14.83
N ALA A 19 -2.27 -11.43 14.53
CA ALA A 19 -1.08 -12.09 13.99
C ALA A 19 -1.53 -13.25 13.10
N CYS A 20 -1.20 -13.18 11.81
CA CYS A 20 -1.50 -14.13 10.73
C CYS A 20 -2.90 -14.04 10.10
N GLY A 21 -3.09 -13.04 9.24
CA GLY A 21 -4.19 -13.05 8.28
C GLY A 21 -4.31 -11.74 7.53
N GLU A 22 -3.35 -11.43 6.68
CA GLU A 22 -3.54 -10.39 5.67
C GLU A 22 -4.85 -10.68 4.93
N SER A 23 -5.81 -9.76 4.99
CA SER A 23 -7.11 -9.99 4.39
C SER A 23 -7.01 -10.10 2.88
N ALA A 24 -8.05 -10.67 2.27
CA ALA A 24 -8.17 -10.67 0.82
C ALA A 24 -8.20 -9.25 0.24
N ALA A 25 -8.65 -8.25 1.01
CA ALA A 25 -8.65 -6.86 0.61
C ALA A 25 -7.24 -6.26 0.63
N ASP A 26 -6.46 -6.52 1.68
CA ASP A 26 -5.07 -6.06 1.80
C ASP A 26 -4.19 -6.67 0.70
N LYS A 27 -4.27 -7.99 0.48
CA LYS A 27 -3.58 -8.68 -0.63
C LYS A 27 -3.99 -8.19 -2.03
N ALA A 28 -5.23 -7.74 -2.20
CA ALA A 28 -5.69 -7.20 -3.47
C ALA A 28 -5.14 -5.79 -3.69
N ALA A 29 -5.06 -4.98 -2.63
CA ALA A 29 -4.47 -3.66 -2.65
C ALA A 29 -2.95 -3.73 -2.92
N GLU A 30 -2.21 -4.60 -2.23
CA GLU A 30 -0.78 -4.86 -2.45
C GLU A 30 -0.50 -5.18 -3.94
N LYS A 31 -1.19 -6.17 -4.51
CA LYS A 31 -1.03 -6.51 -5.93
C LYS A 31 -1.37 -5.38 -6.90
N GLN A 32 -2.33 -4.53 -6.52
CA GLN A 32 -2.69 -3.38 -7.33
C GLN A 32 -1.63 -2.28 -7.22
N ALA A 33 -1.07 -2.06 -6.03
CA ALA A 33 0.05 -1.16 -5.78
C ALA A 33 1.29 -1.61 -6.58
N ASP A 34 1.68 -2.89 -6.48
CA ASP A 34 2.76 -3.50 -7.28
C ASP A 34 2.59 -3.23 -8.79
N ALA A 35 1.37 -3.41 -9.31
CA ALA A 35 1.09 -3.18 -10.72
C ALA A 35 1.21 -1.70 -11.12
N ILE A 36 0.90 -0.79 -10.20
CA ILE A 36 1.06 0.66 -10.40
C ILE A 36 2.54 1.02 -10.42
N GLU A 37 3.32 0.55 -9.45
CA GLU A 37 4.76 0.78 -9.37
C GLU A 37 5.46 0.22 -10.60
N ALA A 38 5.22 -1.05 -10.95
CA ALA A 38 5.81 -1.68 -12.14
C ALA A 38 5.46 -0.94 -13.44
N THR A 39 4.25 -0.38 -13.54
CA THR A 39 3.86 0.46 -14.69
C THR A 39 4.59 1.82 -14.68
N GLY A 40 4.81 2.38 -13.49
CA GLY A 40 5.58 3.60 -13.29
C GLY A 40 7.03 3.42 -13.69
N GLU A 41 7.69 2.42 -13.10
CA GLU A 41 9.08 2.03 -13.40
C GLU A 41 9.27 1.78 -14.90
N ALA A 42 8.43 0.96 -15.53
CA ALA A 42 8.56 0.67 -16.95
C ALA A 42 8.46 1.92 -17.85
N ARG A 43 7.73 2.96 -17.41
CA ARG A 43 7.67 4.25 -18.12
C ARG A 43 8.87 5.14 -17.81
N ALA A 44 9.35 5.12 -16.57
CA ALA A 44 10.57 5.80 -16.17
C ALA A 44 11.77 5.26 -16.95
N ASP A 45 11.94 3.93 -17.02
CA ASP A 45 12.96 3.24 -17.80
C ASP A 45 12.96 3.67 -19.27
N GLN A 46 11.77 3.85 -19.87
CA GLN A 46 11.64 4.32 -21.24
C GLN A 46 12.14 5.76 -21.40
N LEU A 47 11.88 6.63 -20.43
CA LEU A 47 12.34 8.02 -20.42
C LEU A 47 13.86 8.10 -20.20
N GLU A 48 14.40 7.30 -19.28
CA GLU A 48 15.84 7.20 -19.03
C GLU A 48 16.59 6.62 -20.22
N SER A 49 16.02 5.62 -20.90
CA SER A 49 16.59 5.07 -22.14
C SER A 49 16.65 6.12 -23.25
N GLN A 50 15.64 6.99 -23.34
CA GLN A 50 15.68 8.14 -24.26
C GLN A 50 16.76 9.14 -23.83
N ALA A 51 16.84 9.45 -22.53
CA ALA A 51 17.85 10.35 -21.98
C ALA A 51 19.28 9.89 -22.26
N ALA A 52 19.54 8.58 -22.20
CA ALA A 52 20.83 7.97 -22.50
C ALA A 52 21.29 8.19 -23.95
N THR A 53 20.36 8.44 -24.86
CA THR A 53 20.64 8.71 -26.28
C THR A 53 20.46 10.18 -26.68
N ALA A 54 20.13 11.05 -25.73
CA ALA A 54 19.85 12.46 -26.00
C ALA A 54 21.11 13.21 -26.48
N PRO A 55 20.98 14.12 -27.46
CA PRO A 55 22.12 14.83 -28.06
C PRO A 55 22.75 15.88 -27.13
N THR A 56 22.07 16.28 -26.06
CA THR A 56 22.57 17.28 -25.12
C THR A 56 22.30 16.90 -23.66
N ALA A 57 23.16 17.36 -22.76
CA ALA A 57 22.98 17.16 -21.32
C ALA A 57 21.69 17.82 -20.78
N ALA A 58 21.27 18.95 -21.37
CA ALA A 58 20.04 19.63 -20.98
C ALA A 58 18.81 18.78 -21.32
N GLU A 59 18.79 18.15 -22.49
CA GLU A 59 17.71 17.26 -22.91
C GLU A 59 17.68 15.97 -22.09
N ALA A 60 18.85 15.34 -21.86
CA ALA A 60 18.97 14.18 -20.97
C ALA A 60 18.45 14.51 -19.55
N GLY A 61 18.84 15.67 -19.01
CA GLY A 61 18.38 16.12 -17.70
C GLY A 61 16.86 16.34 -17.62
N ALA A 62 16.25 16.89 -18.68
CA ALA A 62 14.80 17.07 -18.73
C ALA A 62 14.04 15.73 -18.83
N LEU A 63 14.59 14.75 -19.54
CA LEU A 63 14.02 13.39 -19.63
C LEU A 63 14.13 12.65 -18.29
N ASN A 64 15.29 12.69 -17.65
CA ASN A 64 15.48 12.09 -16.32
C ASN A 64 14.57 12.75 -15.27
N ALA A 65 14.44 14.09 -15.28
CA ALA A 65 13.52 14.77 -14.36
C ALA A 65 12.04 14.38 -14.59
N GLN A 66 11.67 14.04 -15.83
CA GLN A 66 10.35 13.48 -16.13
C GLN A 66 10.22 12.04 -15.63
N ALA A 67 11.26 11.21 -15.77
CA ALA A 67 11.30 9.85 -15.22
C ALA A 67 11.09 9.86 -13.70
N ASP A 68 11.86 10.66 -12.96
CA ASP A 68 11.72 10.86 -11.52
C ASP A 68 10.28 11.24 -11.12
N GLN A 69 9.64 12.09 -11.92
CA GLN A 69 8.27 12.53 -11.63
C GLN A 69 7.26 11.40 -11.89
N VAL A 70 7.50 10.55 -12.88
CA VAL A 70 6.67 9.38 -13.17
C VAL A 70 6.75 8.37 -12.04
N GLU A 71 7.95 8.03 -11.57
CA GLU A 71 8.16 7.13 -10.41
C GLU A 71 7.45 7.67 -9.17
N LYS A 72 7.77 8.91 -8.76
CA LYS A 72 7.12 9.53 -7.58
C LYS A 72 5.61 9.57 -7.69
N ASN A 73 5.06 9.71 -8.90
CA ASN A 73 3.61 9.70 -9.11
C ASN A 73 3.02 8.29 -9.01
N ALA A 74 3.78 7.25 -9.38
CA ALA A 74 3.39 5.86 -9.23
C ALA A 74 3.44 5.45 -7.75
N ASP A 75 4.53 5.75 -7.04
CA ASP A 75 4.68 5.47 -5.61
C ASP A 75 3.53 6.06 -4.81
N ARG A 76 3.25 7.36 -4.99
CA ARG A 76 2.13 8.01 -4.29
C ARG A 76 0.78 7.37 -4.59
N LYS A 77 0.59 6.79 -5.77
CA LYS A 77 -0.65 6.08 -6.11
C LYS A 77 -0.69 4.70 -5.49
N ALA A 78 0.43 3.98 -5.48
CA ALA A 78 0.59 2.71 -4.79
C ALA A 78 0.30 2.89 -3.28
N ASP A 79 0.94 3.86 -2.62
CA ASP A 79 0.71 4.23 -1.22
C ASP A 79 -0.77 4.48 -0.90
N MET A 80 -1.49 5.18 -1.80
CA MET A 80 -2.91 5.46 -1.59
C MET A 80 -3.76 4.19 -1.70
N VAL A 81 -3.40 3.27 -2.59
CA VAL A 81 -4.11 1.99 -2.76
C VAL A 81 -3.87 1.08 -1.56
N GLU A 82 -2.63 0.95 -1.11
CA GLU A 82 -2.30 0.18 0.10
C GLU A 82 -3.02 0.72 1.33
N GLN A 83 -3.00 2.04 1.54
CA GLN A 83 -3.72 2.66 2.65
C GLN A 83 -5.23 2.42 2.56
N GLN A 84 -5.83 2.43 1.36
CA GLN A 84 -7.25 2.10 1.20
C GLN A 84 -7.54 0.63 1.54
N GLY A 85 -6.66 -0.29 1.15
CA GLY A 85 -6.76 -1.72 1.49
C GLY A 85 -6.70 -1.96 2.99
N GLY A 86 -5.70 -1.38 3.67
CA GLY A 86 -5.55 -1.48 5.12
C GLY A 86 -6.74 -0.87 5.88
N ASN A 87 -7.27 0.25 5.41
CA ASN A 87 -8.47 0.87 5.99
C ASN A 87 -9.75 0.06 5.75
N ALA A 88 -9.87 -0.62 4.61
CA ALA A 88 -11.05 -1.41 4.26
C ALA A 88 -11.18 -2.68 5.12
N ASP A 89 -10.07 -3.22 5.62
CA ASP A 89 -10.05 -4.40 6.50
C ASP A 89 -10.28 -4.07 7.98
N GLY A 90 -10.70 -2.84 8.29
CA GLY A 90 -10.87 -2.38 9.67
C GLY A 90 -9.54 -2.02 10.35
N GLY A 91 -8.45 -1.93 9.59
CA GLY A 91 -7.19 -1.32 10.00
C GLY A 91 -7.38 0.17 10.21
N MET A 92 -7.66 0.53 11.46
CA MET A 92 -7.80 1.87 12.00
C MET A 92 -6.64 2.81 11.61
N THR A 93 -6.67 3.48 10.45
CA THR A 93 -5.82 4.67 10.19
C THR A 93 -6.51 5.99 10.54
N THR A 94 -7.36 6.00 11.57
CA THR A 94 -7.78 7.25 12.22
C THR A 94 -7.40 7.26 13.70
N SER A 95 -6.13 7.02 14.00
CA SER A 95 -5.50 7.68 15.15
C SER A 95 -5.07 9.10 14.77
N ASN A 96 -6.02 9.89 14.25
CA ASN A 96 -6.00 11.33 14.50
C ASN A 96 -6.48 11.52 15.95
N THR A 97 -5.64 11.18 16.91
CA THR A 97 -5.80 11.68 18.26
C THR A 97 -5.24 13.10 18.22
N PRO A 98 -6.06 14.17 18.35
CA PRO A 98 -5.50 15.48 18.59
C PRO A 98 -4.69 15.36 19.87
N SER A 99 -3.40 15.68 19.84
CA SER A 99 -2.66 15.93 21.07
C SER A 99 -3.32 17.13 21.74
N THR A 100 -4.21 16.87 22.69
CA THR A 100 -4.73 17.90 23.58
C THR A 100 -3.56 18.35 24.45
N HIS A 101 -3.18 19.62 24.30
CA HIS A 101 -2.28 20.37 25.18
C HIS A 101 -2.74 20.33 26.64
#